data_AF-A0A6N9UQB0-F1
#
_entry.id   AF-A0A6N9UQB0-F1
#
_cell.length_a   1.000
_cell.length_b   1.000
_cell.length_c   1.000
_cell.angle_alpha   90.00
_cell.angle_beta   90.00
_cell.angle_gamma   90.00
#
_symmetry.space_group_name_H-M   'P 1'
#
loop_
_entity.id
_entity.type
_entity.pdbx_description
1 polymer ?
#
loop_
_entity_poly.entity_id
_entity_poly.type
_entity_poly.pdbx_seq_one_letter_code
_entity_poly.pdbx_strand_id
1 'polypeptide(L)' 'MRVYVPLTLSGLAEAHRAGELGAGPLVAYAVTPALREWYRSDDMEELEYAALNRAALASLRLLAADAGAARRRVVVA' A
#
# COMPACT_ATOMS: atom_id res chain seq x y z
N MET A 1 13.03 -7.09 -1.19
CA MET A 1 11.66 -7.22 -1.74
C MET A 1 10.73 -6.59 -0.72
N ARG A 2 10.13 -5.45 -1.07
CA ARG A 2 9.28 -4.66 -0.17
C ARG A 2 7.81 -5.04 -0.35
N VAL A 3 7.03 -4.88 0.72
CA VAL A 3 5.57 -5.11 0.72
C VAL A 3 4.89 -3.80 1.10
N TYR A 4 4.10 -3.26 0.18
CA TYR A 4 3.42 -1.98 0.30
C TYR A 4 2.00 -2.16 0.81
N VAL A 5 1.73 -1.67 2.01
CA VAL A 5 0.43 -1.75 2.67
C VAL A 5 -0.28 -0.40 2.57
N PRO A 6 -1.46 -0.32 1.92
CA PRO A 6 -2.25 0.90 1.86
C PRO A 6 -2.87 1.21 3.23
N LEU A 7 -2.76 2.46 3.68
CA LEU A 7 -3.36 2.94 4.92
C LEU A 7 -3.93 4.35 4.75
N THR A 8 -4.69 4.77 5.76
CA THR A 8 -5.01 6.17 6.05
C THR A 8 -4.06 6.71 7.13
N LEU A 9 -4.07 8.02 7.37
CA LEU A 9 -3.26 8.60 8.45
C LEU A 9 -3.68 8.11 9.85
N SER A 10 -4.98 7.93 10.07
CA SER A 10 -5.51 7.35 11.31
C SER A 10 -5.10 5.88 11.45
N GLY A 11 -5.18 5.10 10.37
CA GLY A 11 -4.74 3.70 10.36
C GLY A 11 -3.24 3.55 10.65
N LEU A 12 -2.40 4.46 10.15
CA LEU A 12 -0.98 4.50 10.50
C LEU A 12 -0.77 4.79 12.00
N ALA A 13 -1.51 5.75 12.55
CA ALA A 13 -1.41 6.10 13.96
C ALA A 13 -1.88 4.95 14.88
N GLU A 14 -2.89 4.20 14.47
CA GLU A 14 -3.32 2.98 15.15
C GLU A 14 -2.25 1.90 15.09
N ALA A 15 -1.73 1.62 13.90
CA ALA A 15 -0.71 0.60 13.73
C ALA A 15 0.58 0.93 14.51
N HIS A 16 0.97 2.20 14.55
CA HIS A 16 2.12 2.64 15.34
C HIS A 16 1.90 2.42 16.84
N ARG A 17 0.68 2.67 17.36
CA ARG A 17 0.35 2.41 18.76
C ARG A 17 0.29 0.92 19.09
N ALA A 18 -0.25 0.11 18.18
CA ALA A 18 -0.39 -1.33 18.37
C ALA A 18 0.93 -2.09 18.16
N GLY A 19 1.87 -1.52 17.40
CA GLY A 19 3.10 -2.21 16.97
C GLY A 19 2.86 -3.21 15.83
N GLU A 20 1.66 -3.24 15.25
CA GLU A 20 1.27 -4.15 14.18
C GLU A 20 0.26 -3.48 13.24
N LEU A 21 0.16 -3.95 12.00
CA LEU A 21 -0.76 -3.39 10.99
C LEU A 21 -2.22 -3.90 11.15
N GLY A 22 -2.53 -4.58 12.26
CA GLY A 22 -3.83 -5.16 12.58
C GLY A 22 -3.89 -6.69 12.45
N ALA A 23 -4.97 -7.30 12.97
CA ALA A 23 -5.11 -8.75 13.12
C ALA A 23 -5.39 -9.54 11.82
N GLY A 24 -5.54 -8.87 10.67
CA GLY A 24 -5.69 -9.48 9.34
C GLY A 24 -7.12 -9.92 8.95
N PRO A 25 -7.35 -10.33 7.68
CA PRO A 25 -6.42 -10.28 6.54
C PRO A 25 -6.19 -8.84 6.02
N LEU A 26 -4.96 -8.56 5.59
CA LEU A 26 -4.55 -7.26 5.06
C LEU A 26 -4.40 -7.32 3.54
N VAL A 27 -4.85 -6.28 2.85
CA VAL A 27 -4.52 -6.07 1.43
C VAL A 27 -3.13 -5.47 1.36
N ALA A 28 -2.24 -6.08 0.56
CA ALA A 28 -0.89 -5.58 0.35
C ALA A 28 -0.46 -5.75 -1.12
N TYR A 29 0.54 -4.98 -1.54
CA TYR A 29 1.06 -4.96 -2.90
C TYR A 29 2.56 -5.18 -2.88
N ALA A 30 3.07 -5.97 -3.81
CA ALA A 30 4.49 -6.25 -3.94
C ALA A 30 4.82 -6.55 -5.40
N VAL A 31 6.11 -6.69 -5.69
CA VAL A 31 6.55 -7.19 -6.99
C VAL A 31 6.22 -8.69 -7.09
N THR A 32 5.17 -9.02 -7.84
CA THR A 32 4.76 -10.41 -8.11
C THR A 32 5.29 -10.89 -9.47
N PRO A 33 5.36 -12.22 -9.71
CA PRO A 33 5.68 -12.74 -11.03
C PRO A 33 4.77 -12.17 -12.13
N ALA A 34 3.46 -12.08 -11.87
CA ALA A 34 2.49 -11.50 -12.81
C ALA A 34 2.75 -10.01 -13.09
N LEU A 35 3.21 -9.25 -12.09
CA LEU A 35 3.58 -7.85 -12.29
C LEU A 35 4.80 -7.73 -13.21
N ARG A 36 5.84 -8.56 -13.00
CA ARG A 36 7.04 -8.59 -13.84
C ARG A 36 6.70 -8.88 -15.31
N GLU A 37 5.91 -9.92 -15.52
CA GLU A 37 5.46 -10.34 -16.86
C GLU A 37 4.67 -9.23 -17.56
N TRP A 38 3.78 -8.55 -16.84
CA TRP A 38 2.95 -7.50 -17.42
C TRP A 38 3.70 -6.20 -17.69
N TYR A 39 4.56 -5.75 -16.75
CA TYR A 39 5.32 -4.51 -16.90
C TYR A 39 6.48 -4.66 -17.91
N ARG A 40 6.93 -5.89 -18.20
CA ARG A 40 8.04 -6.20 -19.13
C ARG A 40 9.31 -5.39 -18.83
N SER A 41 9.55 -5.14 -17.55
CA SER A 41 10.76 -4.51 -17.04
C SER A 41 11.48 -5.51 -16.15
N ASP A 42 12.80 -5.60 -16.34
CA ASP A 42 13.68 -6.35 -15.45
C ASP A 42 14.29 -5.45 -14.36
N ASP A 43 14.02 -4.14 -14.40
CA ASP A 43 14.46 -3.21 -13.36
C ASP A 43 13.59 -3.34 -12.11
N MET A 44 14.24 -3.75 -11.03
CA MET A 44 13.61 -3.91 -9.72
C MET A 44 13.04 -2.61 -9.16
N GLU A 45 13.71 -1.48 -9.37
CA GLU A 45 13.27 -0.19 -8.84
C GLU A 45 11.97 0.25 -9.53
N GLU A 46 11.88 0.09 -10.85
CA GLU A 46 10.67 0.37 -11.62
C GLU A 46 9.49 -0.50 -11.18
N LEU A 47 9.74 -1.79 -10.95
CA LEU A 47 8.72 -2.73 -10.49
C LEU A 47 8.26 -2.42 -9.06
N GLU A 48 9.18 -2.05 -8.17
CA GLU A 48 8.86 -1.61 -6.81
C GLU A 48 8.04 -0.32 -6.82
N TYR A 49 8.36 0.63 -7.71
CA TYR A 49 7.57 1.84 -7.92
C TYR A 49 6.16 1.54 -8.46
N ALA A 50 6.04 0.57 -9.37
CA ALA A 50 4.74 0.12 -9.87
C ALA A 50 3.87 -0.49 -8.74
N ALA A 51 4.46 -1.34 -7.90
CA ALA A 51 3.78 -1.91 -6.73
C ALA A 51 3.36 -0.83 -5.72
N LEU A 52 4.25 0.11 -5.41
CA LEU A 52 3.97 1.28 -4.56
C LEU A 52 2.79 2.10 -5.09
N ASN A 53 2.74 2.37 -6.39
CA ASN A 53 1.65 3.12 -7.01
C ASN A 53 0.31 2.37 -6.95
N ARG A 54 0.31 1.04 -7.08
CA ARG A 54 -0.90 0.23 -6.87
C ARG A 54 -1.41 0.33 -5.43
N ALA A 55 -0.51 0.25 -4.44
CA ALA A 55 -0.87 0.48 -3.04
C ALA A 55 -1.41 1.89 -2.81
N ALA A 56 -0.77 2.91 -3.39
CA ALA A 56 -1.22 4.28 -3.29
C ALA A 56 -2.67 4.49 -3.81
N LEU A 57 -3.02 3.86 -4.92
CA LEU A 57 -4.38 3.88 -5.45
C LEU A 57 -5.36 3.17 -4.51
N ALA A 58 -4.95 2.11 -3.82
CA ALA A 58 -5.77 1.46 -2.82
C ALA A 58 -5.99 2.34 -1.59
N SER A 59 -4.98 3.10 -1.14
CA SER A 59 -5.15 4.09 -0.06
C SER A 59 -6.19 5.16 -0.40
N LEU A 60 -6.31 5.56 -1.67
CA LEU A 60 -7.36 6.49 -2.10
C LEU A 60 -8.76 5.89 -1.97
N ARG A 61 -8.93 4.58 -2.16
CA ARG A 61 -10.21 3.91 -1.93
C ARG A 61 -10.57 3.88 -0.44
N LEU A 62 -9.57 3.70 0.44
CA LEU A 62 -9.78 3.81 1.89
C LEU A 62 -10.25 5.21 2.29
N LEU A 63 -9.61 6.26 1.74
CA LEU A 63 -10.04 7.64 1.98
C LEU A 63 -11.42 7.94 1.40
N ALA A 64 -11.77 7.36 0.24
CA ALA A 64 -13.09 7.55 -0.35
C ALA A 64 -14.22 6.90 0.48
N ALA A 65 -13.90 5.85 1.24
CA ALA A 65 -14.84 5.17 2.13
C ALA A 65 -15.09 5.92 3.46
N ASP A 66 -14.22 6.85 3.84
CA ASP A 66 -14.34 7.66 5.05
C ASP A 66 -14.26 9.16 4.74
N ALA A 67 -15.43 9.81 4.68
CA ALA A 67 -15.53 11.24 4.40
C ALA A 67 -14.88 12.14 5.48
N GLY A 68 -14.68 11.62 6.70
CA GLY A 68 -14.03 12.31 7.80
C GLY A 68 -12.50 12.18 7.79
N ALA A 69 -11.94 11.28 6.99
CA ALA A 69 -10.50 11.06 6.92
C ALA A 69 -9.77 12.29 6.38
N ALA A 70 -8.62 12.61 6.96
CA ALA A 70 -7.71 13.58 6.38
C ALA A 70 -7.33 13.13 4.95
N ARG A 71 -7.44 14.04 3.97
CA ARG A 71 -7.16 13.77 2.54
C ARG A 71 -5.66 13.62 2.25
N ARG A 72 -5.02 12.67 2.93
CA ARG A 72 -3.61 12.30 2.82
C ARG A 72 -3.53 10.79 2.68
N ARG A 73 -3.09 10.33 1.50
CA ARG A 73 -2.84 8.91 1.26
C ARG A 73 -1.57 8.47 1.99
N VAL A 74 -1.59 7.28 2.57
CA VAL A 74 -0.44 6.70 3.26
C VAL A 74 -0.18 5.30 2.70
N VAL A 75 1.10 4.97 2.52
CA VAL A 75 1.56 3.62 2.20
C VAL A 75 2.74 3.32 3.12
N VAL A 76 2.74 2.15 3.76
CA VAL A 76 3.86 1.63 4.56
C VAL A 76 4.56 0.53 3.78
N ALA A 77 5.88 0.44 3.91
CA ALA A 77 6.74 -0.52 3.21
C ALA A 77 7.74 -1.18 4.16
#